data_AF-A0A543B101-F1
#
_entry.id   AF-A0A543B101-F1
#
_cell.length_a   1.000
_cell.length_b   1.000
_cell.length_c   1.000
_cell.angle_alpha   90.00
_cell.angle_beta   90.00
_cell.angle_gamma   90.00
#
_symmetry.space_group_name_H-M   'P 1'
#
loop_
_entity.id
_entity.type
_entity.pdbx_description
1 polymer ?
#
loop_
_entity_poly.entity_id
_entity_poly.type
_entity_poly.pdbx_seq_one_letter_code
_entity_poly.pdbx_strand_id
1 'polypeptide(L)' 'MAAYTVRIERWDSQDWRVQTPDTEIEDDERTSSEIAAEIALLETVADGHRWRVRVWRGTSTDTRPDAEEHIQRSP' A
#
# COMPACT_ATOMS: atom_id res chain seq x y z
N MET A 1 7.38 18.58 5.77
CA MET A 1 6.56 17.70 4.91
C MET A 1 7.38 16.50 4.52
N ALA A 2 7.08 15.33 5.10
CA ALA A 2 7.66 14.08 4.61
C ALA A 2 6.86 13.60 3.39
N ALA A 3 7.55 13.21 2.34
CA ALA A 3 6.94 12.59 1.17
C ALA A 3 6.97 11.08 1.33
N TYR A 4 5.87 10.43 0.99
CA TYR A 4 5.70 9.00 0.97
C TYR A 4 5.23 8.56 -0.41
N THR A 5 5.79 7.47 -0.92
CA THR A 5 5.23 6.77 -2.07
C THR A 5 4.41 5.59 -1.58
N VAL A 6 3.21 5.40 -2.12
CA VAL A 6 2.33 4.28 -1.83
C VAL A 6 2.10 3.46 -3.08
N ARG A 7 2.17 2.14 -2.97
CA ARG A 7 1.81 1.19 -4.02
C ARG A 7 0.79 0.19 -3.51
N ILE A 8 -0.26 -0.01 -4.30
CA ILE A 8 -1.33 -0.97 -4.02
C ILE A 8 -1.23 -2.12 -5.01
N GLU A 9 -1.19 -3.34 -4.49
CA GLU A 9 -1.07 -4.55 -5.30
C GLU A 9 -2.11 -5.58 -4.92
N ARG A 10 -2.57 -6.30 -5.93
CA ARG A 10 -3.47 -7.45 -5.79
C ARG A 10 -2.72 -8.72 -6.16
N TRP A 11 -2.92 -9.77 -5.39
CA TRP A 11 -2.47 -11.11 -5.75
C TRP A 11 -3.34 -11.65 -6.88
N ASP A 12 -2.72 -11.92 -8.02
CA ASP A 12 -3.37 -12.45 -9.22
C ASP A 12 -2.62 -13.69 -9.69
N SER A 13 -3.31 -14.82 -9.78
CA SER A 13 -2.86 -16.04 -10.48
C SER A 13 -1.40 -16.46 -10.22
N GLN A 14 -0.87 -16.22 -9.00
CA GLN A 14 0.50 -16.49 -8.50
C GLN A 14 1.50 -15.32 -8.43
N ASP A 15 1.09 -14.08 -8.69
CA ASP A 15 1.96 -12.90 -8.56
C ASP A 15 1.24 -11.67 -8.00
N TRP A 16 1.99 -10.74 -7.42
CA TRP A 16 1.50 -9.43 -7.03
C TRP A 16 1.49 -8.49 -8.23
N ARG A 17 0.31 -7.98 -8.59
CA ARG A 17 0.12 -7.04 -9.68
C ARG A 17 -0.24 -5.67 -9.13
N VAL A 18 0.54 -4.68 -9.51
CA VAL A 18 0.24 -3.26 -9.29
C VAL A 18 -1.12 -2.95 -9.92
N GLN A 19 -2.07 -2.51 -9.10
CA GLN A 19 -3.42 -2.18 -9.57
C GLN A 19 -3.55 -0.69 -9.90
N THR A 20 -2.83 0.15 -9.16
CA THR A 20 -2.80 1.59 -9.33
C THR A 20 -1.36 2.06 -9.51
N PRO A 21 -1.12 3.14 -10.28
CA PRO A 21 0.17 3.82 -10.26
C PRO A 21 0.58 4.18 -8.83
N ASP A 22 1.90 4.34 -8.63
CA ASP A 22 2.43 4.80 -7.36
C ASP A 22 1.86 6.19 -7.03
N THR A 23 1.37 6.34 -5.81
CA THR A 23 0.76 7.57 -5.32
C THR A 23 1.70 8.25 -4.35
N GLU A 24 1.99 9.52 -4.58
CA GLU A 24 2.75 10.34 -3.65
C GLU A 24 1.81 10.98 -2.61
N ILE A 25 2.19 10.88 -1.34
CA ILE A 25 1.48 11.46 -0.20
C ILE A 25 2.46 12.31 0.58
N GLU A 26 2.06 13.55 0.84
CA GLU A 26 2.81 14.47 1.66
C GLU A 26 2.15 14.54 3.06
N ASP A 27 2.88 14.12 4.09
CA ASP A 27 2.35 14.06 5.46
C ASP A 27 3.45 14.28 6.51
N ASP A 28 3.19 15.12 7.51
CA ASP A 28 4.12 15.40 8.62
C ASP A 28 3.70 14.76 9.95
N GLU A 29 2.46 14.28 10.04
CA GLU A 29 1.84 13.82 11.28
C GLU A 29 1.85 12.29 11.38
N ARG A 30 1.69 11.61 10.25
CA ARG A 30 1.57 10.15 10.15
C ARG A 30 2.89 9.49 9.75
N THR A 31 3.10 8.32 10.31
CA THR A 31 4.17 7.39 9.94
C THR A 31 3.79 6.56 8.70
N SER A 32 4.77 5.94 8.05
CA SER A 32 4.53 5.04 6.92
C SER A 32 3.57 3.89 7.28
N SER A 33 3.63 3.38 8.51
CA SER A 33 2.73 2.33 9.01
C SER A 33 1.29 2.82 9.17
N GLU A 34 1.08 4.04 9.69
CA GLU A 34 -0.25 4.62 9.81
C GLU A 34 -0.88 4.87 8.43
N ILE A 35 -0.09 5.38 7.48
CA ILE A 35 -0.52 5.56 6.09
C ILE A 35 -0.90 4.21 5.46
N ALA A 36 -0.07 3.17 5.64
CA ALA A 36 -0.34 1.83 5.11
C ALA A 36 -1.65 1.26 5.67
N ALA A 37 -1.85 1.36 7.00
CA ALA A 37 -3.04 0.85 7.68
C ALA A 37 -4.31 1.61 7.27
N GLU A 38 -4.25 2.94 7.16
CA GLU A 38 -5.39 3.75 6.75
C GLU A 38 -5.82 3.45 5.31
N ILE A 39 -4.87 3.38 4.38
CA ILE A 39 -5.16 3.04 2.98
C ILE A 39 -5.71 1.61 2.88
N ALA A 40 -5.16 0.68 3.67
CA ALA A 40 -5.68 -0.68 3.75
C ALA A 40 -7.11 -0.78 4.30
N LEU A 41 -7.54 0.20 5.12
CA LEU A 41 -8.92 0.31 5.61
C LEU A 41 -9.86 1.00 4.61
N LEU A 42 -9.36 1.98 3.85
CA LEU A 42 -10.13 2.75 2.87
C LEU A 42 -10.36 2.01 1.55
N GLU A 43 -9.39 1.19 1.13
CA GLU A 43 -9.56 0.32 -0.02
C GLU A 43 -10.76 -0.60 0.24
N THR A 44 -11.79 -0.43 -0.59
CA THR A 44 -12.98 -1.28 -0.58
C THR A 44 -12.61 -2.62 -1.19
N VAL A 45 -11.83 -3.40 -0.46
CA VAL A 45 -11.41 -4.75 -0.85
C VAL A 45 -12.58 -5.72 -0.60
N ALA A 46 -13.63 -5.56 -1.41
CA ALA A 46 -14.86 -6.36 -1.32
C ALA A 46 -14.80 -7.63 -2.18
N ASP A 47 -13.74 -7.81 -2.99
CA ASP A 47 -13.72 -8.85 -4.02
C ASP A 47 -13.14 -10.19 -3.54
N GLY A 48 -12.90 -10.39 -2.23
CA GLY A 48 -12.34 -11.64 -1.69
C GLY A 48 -10.89 -11.94 -2.11
N HIS A 49 -10.24 -11.02 -2.80
CA HIS A 49 -8.87 -11.14 -3.25
C HIS A 49 -7.89 -10.80 -2.10
N ARG A 50 -6.65 -11.27 -2.23
CA ARG A 50 -5.55 -10.87 -1.35
C ARG A 50 -4.89 -9.62 -1.91
N TRP A 51 -4.74 -8.59 -1.08
CA TRP A 51 -4.13 -7.32 -1.44
C TRP A 51 -2.98 -6.99 -0.49
N ARG A 52 -2.09 -6.10 -0.93
CA ARG A 52 -1.13 -5.47 -0.04
C ARG A 52 -0.93 -4.01 -0.41
N VAL A 53 -0.70 -3.20 0.62
CA VAL A 53 -0.32 -1.80 0.52
C VAL A 53 1.12 -1.68 0.98
N ARG A 54 1.97 -1.08 0.16
CA ARG A 54 3.38 -0.85 0.46
C ARG A 54 3.64 0.64 0.48
N VAL A 55 4.36 1.10 1.50
CA VAL A 55 4.67 2.52 1.70
C VAL A 55 6.17 2.71 1.86
N TRP A 56 6.72 3.65 1.12
CA TRP A 56 8.11 4.09 1.20
C TRP A 56 8.14 5.55 1.62
N ARG A 57 9.11 5.95 2.45
CA ARG A 57 9.44 7.36 2.64
C ARG A 57 10.35 7.80 1.49
N GLY A 58 9.90 8.78 0.72
CA GLY A 58 10.52 9.18 -0.54
C GLY A 58 10.00 8.35 -1.71
N THR A 59 10.88 7.58 -2.37
CA THR A 59 10.59 6.91 -3.66
C THR A 59 10.49 5.39 -3.53
N SER A 60 9.70 4.76 -4.40
CA SER A 60 9.49 3.30 -4.47
C SER A 60 10.52 2.54 -5.32
N THR A 61 11.53 3.24 -5.87
CA THR A 61 12.38 2.71 -6.94
C THR A 61 13.51 1.78 -6.50
N ASP A 62 13.93 1.79 -5.23
CA ASP A 62 15.21 1.12 -4.86
C ASP A 62 15.24 0.18 -3.64
N THR A 63 14.19 0.01 -2.82
CA THR A 63 14.33 -0.80 -1.58
C THR A 63 13.04 -1.44 -1.05
N ARG A 64 13.20 -2.32 -0.04
CA ARG A 64 12.15 -2.82 0.86
C ARG A 64 11.29 -1.64 1.37
N PRO A 65 9.95 -1.76 1.38
CA PRO A 65 9.08 -0.71 1.90
C PRO A 65 9.31 -0.47 3.40
N ASP A 66 9.11 0.77 3.83
CA ASP A 66 9.14 1.15 5.25
C ASP A 66 7.96 0.54 6.02
N ALA A 67 6.82 0.36 5.34
CA ALA A 67 5.66 -0.33 5.88
C ALA A 67 4.93 -1.15 4.81
N GLU A 68 4.36 -2.28 5.22
CA GLU A 68 3.57 -3.16 4.35
C GLU A 68 2.38 -3.72 5.15
N GLU A 69 1.19 -3.57 4.59
CA GLU A 69 -0.05 -4.10 5.17
C GLU A 69 -0.71 -5.09 4.19
N HIS A 70 -1.17 -6.23 4.70
CA HIS A 70 -1.83 -7.27 3.91
C HIS A 70 -3.31 -7.27 4.20
N ILE A 71 -4.12 -7.20 3.15
CA ILE A 71 -5.57 -7.24 3.26
C ILE A 71 -6.04 -8.56 2.66
N GLN A 72 -6.60 -9.41 3.50
CA GLN A 72 -7.28 -10.62 3.06
C GLN A 72 -8.61 -10.69 3.79
N ARG A 73 -9.69 -10.33 3.10
CA ARG A 73 -11.05 -10.46 3.64
C ARG A 73 -11.68 -11.68 2.96
N SER A 74 -12.04 -12.67 3.75
CA SER A 74 -12.90 -13.75 3.26
C SER A 74 -14.27 -13.14 2.90
N PRO A 75 -14.88 -13.54 1.77
CA PRO A 75 -16.23 -13.10 1.41
C PRO A 75 -17.28 -13.50 2.46
#